data_AF-A0A933VIW0-F1
#
_entry.id   AF-A0A933VIW0-F1
#
_cell.length_a   1.000
_cell.length_b   1.000
_cell.length_c   1.000
_cell.angle_alpha   90.00
_cell.angle_beta   90.00
_cell.angle_gamma   90.00
#
_symmetry.space_group_name_H-M   'P 1'
#
loop_
_entity.id
_entity.type
_entity.pdbx_description
1 polymer ?
#
loop_
_entity_poly.entity_id
_entity_poly.type
_entity_poly.pdbx_seq_one_letter_code
_entity_poly.pdbx_strand_id
1 'polypeptide(L)'
;MKNQYFGDINDYRKYGLIRSILRAGDFRLLVAWMLTPDDDSNDGNIVEYLAKPKQWKNFDPTLYEGLQRLMRPDARRSVGLIESASLLPSANYYSRTVPDAAADRSQWMRDLIAASGISDLVFLDPDNGFEVKARPYGRKRSSKYV
;
A
#
# COMPACT_ATOMS: atom_id res chain seq x y z
N MET A 1 -5.95 -0.25 2.37
CA MET A 1 -4.86 -1.21 2.62
C MET A 1 -4.96 -1.72 4.05
N LYS A 2 -4.59 -2.97 4.32
CA LYS A 2 -4.48 -3.55 5.67
C LYS A 2 -3.10 -4.13 5.89
N ASN A 3 -2.58 -4.02 7.11
CA ASN A 3 -1.25 -4.55 7.43
C ASN A 3 -1.19 -6.08 7.31
N GLN A 4 -2.26 -6.80 7.70
CA GLN A 4 -2.31 -8.26 7.61
C GLN A 4 -2.12 -8.82 6.18
N TYR A 5 -2.42 -8.02 5.15
CA TYR A 5 -2.30 -8.43 3.74
C TYR A 5 -1.03 -7.93 3.06
N PHE A 6 -0.17 -7.20 3.77
CA PHE A 6 1.11 -6.75 3.21
C PHE A 6 1.88 -7.89 2.56
N GLY A 7 2.38 -7.64 1.34
CA GLY A 7 3.23 -8.54 0.59
C GLY A 7 2.49 -9.62 -0.20
N ASP A 8 1.16 -9.52 -0.32
CA ASP A 8 0.38 -10.38 -1.21
C ASP A 8 0.70 -10.12 -2.70
N ILE A 9 0.08 -10.90 -3.58
CA ILE A 9 0.26 -10.78 -5.03
C ILE A 9 -0.17 -9.42 -5.59
N ASN A 10 -1.14 -8.74 -4.97
CA ASN A 10 -1.61 -7.43 -5.42
C ASN A 10 -0.55 -6.38 -5.12
N ASP A 11 0.06 -6.44 -3.94
CA ASP A 11 1.21 -5.61 -3.58
C ASP A 11 2.38 -5.79 -4.56
N TYR A 12 2.72 -7.03 -4.93
CA TYR A 12 3.75 -7.27 -5.96
C TYR A 12 3.44 -6.56 -7.28
N ARG A 13 2.18 -6.62 -7.74
CA ARG A 13 1.73 -5.94 -8.97
C ARG A 13 1.76 -4.43 -8.83
N LYS A 14 1.25 -3.88 -7.73
CA LYS A 14 1.26 -2.43 -7.44
C LYS A 14 2.69 -1.89 -7.41
N TYR A 15 3.57 -2.54 -6.65
CA TYR A 15 4.97 -2.12 -6.51
C TYR A 15 5.73 -2.27 -7.83
N GLY A 16 5.44 -3.30 -8.62
CA GLY A 16 5.99 -3.46 -9.97
C GLY A 16 5.59 -2.32 -10.90
N LEU A 17 4.31 -1.89 -10.87
CA LEU A 17 3.83 -0.73 -11.61
C LEU A 17 4.52 0.56 -11.16
N ILE A 18 4.57 0.81 -9.85
CA ILE A 18 5.24 1.98 -9.27
C ILE A 18 6.71 2.02 -9.71
N ARG A 19 7.44 0.91 -9.57
CA ARG A 19 8.85 0.83 -9.99
C ARG A 19 9.02 1.05 -11.49
N SER A 20 8.06 0.63 -12.31
CA SER A 20 8.09 0.89 -13.76
C SER A 20 7.92 2.37 -14.07
N ILE A 21 7.03 3.08 -13.35
CA ILE A 21 6.86 4.53 -13.47
C ILE A 21 8.13 5.26 -13.01
N LEU A 22 8.70 4.89 -11.86
CA LEU A 22 9.92 5.49 -11.32
C LEU A 22 11.16 5.23 -12.19
N ARG A 23 11.18 4.18 -13.00
CA ARG A 23 12.26 3.95 -13.98
C ARG A 23 12.15 4.87 -15.19
N ALA A 24 10.96 5.42 -15.47
CA ALA A 24 10.75 6.31 -16.60
C ALA A 24 11.22 7.75 -16.31
N GLY A 25 11.48 8.10 -15.04
CA GLY A 25 12.02 9.39 -14.65
C GLY A 25 12.23 9.50 -13.13
N ASP A 26 13.06 10.45 -12.72
CA ASP A 26 13.41 10.69 -11.32
C ASP A 26 12.28 11.44 -10.58
N PHE A 27 11.17 10.75 -10.34
CA PHE A 27 10.04 11.28 -9.57
C PHE A 27 10.22 11.03 -8.08
N ARG A 28 9.96 12.07 -7.26
CA ARG A 28 9.77 11.93 -5.82
C ARG A 28 8.36 11.40 -5.57
N LEU A 29 8.28 10.19 -5.02
CA LEU A 29 7.01 9.53 -4.76
C LEU A 29 6.58 9.76 -3.31
N LEU A 30 5.30 10.04 -3.08
CA LEU A 30 4.66 9.74 -1.81
C LEU A 30 3.76 8.53 -1.99
N VAL A 31 3.93 7.52 -1.14
CA VAL A 31 2.97 6.42 -1.03
C VAL A 31 2.10 6.62 0.20
N ALA A 32 0.80 6.80 -0.02
CA ALA A 32 -0.18 6.91 1.04
C ALA A 32 -0.87 5.56 1.25
N TRP A 33 -0.40 4.81 2.23
CA TRP A 33 -1.11 3.62 2.71
C TRP A 33 -2.34 4.07 3.46
N MET A 34 -3.51 3.97 2.83
CA MET A 34 -4.80 4.29 3.45
C MET A 34 -5.19 3.12 4.35
N LEU A 35 -4.55 3.07 5.52
CA LEU A 35 -4.65 1.95 6.44
C LEU A 35 -6.06 1.85 7.03
N THR A 36 -6.60 0.64 7.05
CA THR A 36 -7.80 0.29 7.82
C THR A 36 -7.44 -0.78 8.85
N PRO A 37 -8.19 -0.89 9.97
CA PRO A 37 -7.93 -1.92 10.96
C PRO A 37 -8.00 -3.31 10.34
N ASP A 38 -7.16 -4.22 10.82
CA ASP A 38 -7.21 -5.64 10.52
C ASP A 38 -8.62 -6.21 10.78
N ASP A 39 -9.01 -7.26 10.03
CA ASP A 39 -10.27 -7.96 10.23
C ASP A 39 -10.10 -9.47 10.12
N ASP A 40 -11.11 -10.22 10.55
CA ASP A 40 -11.09 -11.68 10.59
C ASP A 40 -11.32 -12.34 9.20
N SER A 41 -11.16 -11.57 8.12
CA SER A 41 -11.35 -12.06 6.76
C SER A 41 -10.11 -12.77 6.23
N ASN A 42 -10.34 -13.83 5.45
CA ASN A 42 -9.30 -14.52 4.69
C ASN A 42 -9.31 -14.14 3.20
N ASP A 43 -10.16 -13.21 2.77
CA ASP A 43 -10.23 -12.72 1.39
C ASP A 43 -9.04 -11.81 1.08
N GLY A 44 -7.89 -12.43 0.79
CA GLY A 44 -6.61 -11.76 0.55
C GLY A 44 -5.45 -12.73 0.80
N ASN A 45 -4.28 -12.21 1.14
CA ASN A 45 -3.16 -13.04 1.64
C ASN A 45 -2.64 -14.09 0.63
N ILE A 46 -2.73 -13.82 -0.68
CA ILE A 46 -2.20 -14.72 -1.71
C ILE A 46 -0.68 -14.50 -1.81
N VAL A 47 0.10 -15.33 -1.11
CA VAL A 47 1.58 -15.21 -1.01
C VAL A 47 2.34 -16.33 -1.71
N GLU A 48 1.65 -17.34 -2.25
CA GLU A 48 2.26 -18.51 -2.90
C GLU A 48 3.09 -18.12 -4.14
N TYR A 49 2.89 -16.93 -4.70
CA TYR A 49 3.71 -16.39 -5.78
C TYR A 49 5.20 -16.28 -5.39
N LEU A 50 5.50 -16.01 -4.11
CA LEU A 50 6.87 -15.94 -3.57
C LEU A 50 7.58 -17.31 -3.51
N ALA A 51 6.85 -18.41 -3.75
CA ALA A 51 7.42 -19.76 -3.91
C ALA A 51 7.50 -20.20 -5.38
N LYS A 52 7.10 -19.34 -6.34
CA LYS A 52 7.02 -19.65 -7.77
C LYS A 52 7.94 -18.75 -8.61
N PRO A 53 9.28 -18.80 -8.40
CA PRO A 53 10.21 -17.86 -9.03
C PRO A 53 10.22 -17.96 -10.56
N LYS A 54 10.03 -19.16 -11.14
CA LYS A 54 9.96 -19.36 -12.60
C LYS A 54 8.81 -18.58 -13.25
N GLN A 55 7.73 -18.33 -12.51
CA GLN A 55 6.55 -17.62 -13.00
C GLN A 55 6.62 -16.12 -12.71
N TRP A 56 7.13 -15.73 -11.53
CA TRP A 56 6.97 -14.37 -11.02
C TRP A 56 8.26 -13.55 -10.97
N LYS A 57 9.41 -14.17 -10.72
CA LYS A 57 10.67 -13.44 -10.50
C LYS A 57 11.08 -12.58 -11.69
N ASN A 58 10.80 -13.04 -12.91
CA ASN A 58 11.26 -12.38 -14.14
C ASN A 58 10.61 -11.01 -14.40
N PHE A 59 9.47 -10.68 -13.77
CA PHE A 59 8.83 -9.36 -13.96
C PHE A 59 9.60 -8.23 -13.27
N ASP A 60 10.08 -8.48 -12.04
CA ASP A 60 11.00 -7.58 -11.32
C ASP A 60 11.76 -8.40 -10.28
N PRO A 61 12.99 -8.86 -10.59
CA PRO A 61 13.77 -9.72 -9.69
C PRO A 61 14.09 -9.07 -8.35
N THR A 62 14.45 -7.78 -8.37
CA THR A 62 14.78 -7.02 -7.15
C THR A 62 13.58 -6.90 -6.22
N LEU A 63 12.40 -6.57 -6.76
CA LEU A 63 11.18 -6.50 -5.97
C LEU A 63 10.79 -7.88 -5.43
N TYR A 64 10.86 -8.92 -6.27
CA TYR A 64 10.48 -10.28 -5.89
C TYR A 64 11.33 -10.81 -4.72
N GLU A 65 12.65 -10.73 -4.86
CA GLU A 65 13.59 -11.16 -3.81
C GLU A 65 13.49 -10.28 -2.56
N GLY A 66 13.21 -8.99 -2.75
CA GLY A 66 12.93 -8.04 -1.68
C GLY A 66 11.74 -8.46 -0.83
N LEU A 67 10.57 -8.67 -1.47
CA LEU A 67 9.37 -9.12 -0.78
C LEU A 67 9.56 -10.51 -0.17
N GLN A 68 10.24 -11.44 -0.84
CA GLN A 68 10.57 -12.75 -0.28
C GLN A 68 11.38 -12.63 1.03
N ARG A 69 12.30 -11.66 1.11
CA ARG A 69 13.10 -11.40 2.32
C ARG A 69 12.27 -10.75 3.43
N LEU A 70 11.34 -9.86 3.10
CA LEU A 70 10.48 -9.16 4.07
C LEU A 70 9.38 -10.08 4.61
N MET A 71 8.92 -11.04 3.80
CA MET A 71 7.81 -11.95 4.10
C MET A 71 8.26 -13.26 4.75
N ARG A 72 9.27 -13.21 5.64
CA ARG A 72 9.71 -14.41 6.38
C ARG A 72 8.60 -14.91 7.33
N PRO A 73 8.54 -16.22 7.63
CA PRO A 73 7.47 -16.80 8.45
C PRO A 73 7.28 -16.16 9.83
N ASP A 74 8.34 -15.60 10.40
CA ASP A 74 8.39 -14.94 11.71
C ASP A 74 8.12 -13.42 11.66
N ALA A 75 8.06 -12.83 10.46
CA ALA A 75 7.86 -11.40 10.31
C ALA A 75 6.39 -11.01 10.54
N ARG A 76 6.16 -10.05 11.44
CA ARG A 76 4.84 -9.41 11.56
C ARG A 76 4.58 -8.56 10.33
N ARG A 77 3.54 -8.90 9.57
CA ARG A 77 3.14 -8.17 8.37
C ARG A 77 2.72 -6.74 8.70
N SER A 78 3.29 -5.80 7.95
CA SER A 78 3.04 -4.38 8.07
C SER A 78 3.66 -3.68 6.86
N VAL A 79 3.01 -2.61 6.39
CA VAL A 79 3.61 -1.72 5.37
C VAL A 79 4.94 -1.13 5.84
N GLY A 80 5.17 -1.02 7.16
CA GLY A 80 6.46 -0.59 7.71
C GLY A 80 7.67 -1.42 7.27
N LEU A 81 7.45 -2.67 6.85
CA LEU A 81 8.50 -3.53 6.28
C LEU A 81 9.00 -3.00 4.93
N ILE A 82 8.11 -2.52 4.05
CA ILE A 82 8.55 -1.92 2.78
C ILE A 82 9.03 -0.49 2.98
N GLU A 83 8.51 0.24 3.96
CA GLU A 83 8.96 1.61 4.26
C GLU A 83 10.43 1.68 4.68
N SER A 84 10.85 0.68 5.46
CA SER A 84 12.24 0.50 5.85
C SER A 84 13.10 -0.21 4.80
N ALA A 85 12.48 -0.66 3.70
CA ALA A 85 13.16 -1.32 2.60
C ALA A 85 13.35 -0.36 1.42
N SER A 86 14.52 -0.38 0.81
CA SER A 86 14.80 0.39 -0.41
C SER A 86 14.19 -0.25 -1.67
N LEU A 87 12.97 -0.78 -1.59
CA LEU A 87 12.26 -1.42 -2.72
C LEU A 87 11.48 -0.43 -3.58
N LEU A 88 11.03 0.69 -3.02
CA LEU A 88 10.49 1.80 -3.78
C LEU A 88 11.48 2.98 -3.65
N PRO A 89 12.38 3.18 -4.63
CA PRO A 89 13.39 4.24 -4.53
C PRO A 89 12.74 5.61 -4.51
N SER A 90 13.31 6.56 -3.75
CA SER A 90 12.83 7.94 -3.66
C SER A 90 11.38 8.09 -3.17
N ALA A 91 10.86 7.07 -2.46
CA ALA A 91 9.54 7.08 -1.87
C ALA A 91 9.56 7.61 -0.43
N ASN A 92 8.70 8.58 -0.16
CA ASN A 92 8.22 8.91 1.17
C ASN A 92 6.93 8.15 1.45
N TYR A 93 6.60 7.97 2.73
CA TYR A 93 5.45 7.17 3.13
C TYR A 93 4.52 7.94 4.07
N TYR A 94 3.22 7.76 3.86
CA TYR A 94 2.16 8.25 4.72
C TYR A 94 1.25 7.09 5.13
N SER A 95 1.38 6.67 6.39
CA SER A 95 0.94 5.34 6.83
C SER A 95 0.00 5.45 8.03
N ARG A 96 -1.04 6.27 7.88
CA ARG A 96 -1.99 6.56 8.95
C ARG A 96 -3.32 5.87 8.72
N THR A 97 -3.92 5.36 9.79
CA THR A 97 -5.27 4.82 9.75
C THR A 97 -6.26 5.88 9.27
N VAL A 98 -7.07 5.54 8.27
CA VAL A 98 -8.12 6.42 7.75
C VAL A 98 -9.31 6.39 8.72
N PRO A 99 -9.74 7.53 9.27
CA PRO A 99 -10.91 7.57 10.14
C PRO A 99 -12.21 7.48 9.33
N ASP A 100 -13.25 6.92 9.95
CA ASP A 100 -14.59 6.87 9.35
C ASP A 100 -15.30 8.23 9.39
N ALA A 101 -15.12 9.00 10.47
CA ALA A 101 -15.84 10.25 10.68
C ALA A 101 -15.41 11.34 9.69
N ALA A 102 -16.39 12.04 9.11
CA ALA A 102 -16.17 13.02 8.04
C ALA A 102 -15.20 14.15 8.44
N ALA A 103 -15.31 14.66 9.67
CA ALA A 103 -14.45 15.74 10.17
C ALA A 103 -12.99 15.28 10.29
N ASP A 104 -12.78 14.12 10.93
CA ASP A 104 -11.46 13.53 11.11
C ASP A 104 -10.83 13.13 9.77
N ARG A 105 -11.63 12.60 8.85
CA ARG A 105 -11.16 12.23 7.50
C ARG A 105 -10.77 13.45 6.67
N SER A 106 -11.48 14.55 6.86
CA SER A 106 -11.11 15.83 6.26
C SER A 106 -9.78 16.34 6.81
N GLN A 107 -9.51 16.18 8.11
CA GLN A 107 -8.21 16.52 8.70
C GLN A 107 -7.11 15.58 8.20
N TRP A 108 -7.36 14.27 8.19
CA TRP A 108 -6.44 13.26 7.67
C TRP A 108 -6.03 13.56 6.22
N MET A 109 -6.97 14.02 5.38
CA MET A 109 -6.68 14.42 4.00
C MET A 109 -5.83 15.70 3.93
N ARG A 110 -6.10 16.69 4.77
CA ARG A 110 -5.25 17.90 4.85
C ARG A 110 -3.82 17.55 5.24
N ASP A 111 -3.65 16.64 6.20
CA ASP A 111 -2.33 16.18 6.64
C ASP A 111 -1.60 15.43 5.51
N LEU A 112 -2.31 14.59 4.74
CA LEU A 112 -1.77 13.93 3.55
C LEU A 112 -1.32 14.92 2.48
N ILE A 113 -2.14 15.94 2.18
CA ILE A 113 -1.81 16.99 1.20
C ILE A 113 -0.57 17.78 1.66
N ALA A 114 -0.46 18.08 2.96
CA ALA A 114 0.73 18.73 3.49
C ALA A 114 1.98 17.84 3.35
N ALA A 115 1.84 16.53 3.60
CA ALA A 115 2.93 15.56 3.45
C ALA A 115 3.36 15.35 1.99
N SER A 116 2.47 15.57 1.01
CA SER A 116 2.78 15.43 -0.41
C SER A 116 3.47 16.65 -1.04
N GLY A 117 3.75 17.71 -0.27
CA GLY A 117 4.16 19.01 -0.81
C GLY A 117 5.45 19.00 -1.66
N ILE A 118 6.35 18.04 -1.43
CA ILE A 118 7.58 17.89 -2.23
C ILE A 118 7.54 16.70 -3.21
N SER A 119 6.39 16.04 -3.36
CA SER A 119 6.28 14.85 -4.19
C SER A 119 5.82 15.22 -5.60
N ASP A 120 6.41 14.58 -6.60
CA ASP A 120 6.00 14.71 -8.01
C ASP A 120 4.86 13.75 -8.33
N LEU A 121 4.77 12.63 -7.59
CA LEU A 121 3.72 11.62 -7.70
C LEU A 121 3.18 11.22 -6.33
N VAL A 122 1.87 11.01 -6.23
CA VAL A 122 1.21 10.46 -5.04
C VAL A 122 0.46 9.19 -5.43
N PHE A 123 0.81 8.07 -4.78
CA PHE A 123 0.10 6.81 -4.92
C PHE A 123 -0.80 6.58 -3.71
N LEU A 124 -2.12 6.49 -3.94
CA LEU A 124 -3.10 6.18 -2.89
C LEU A 124 -3.43 4.69 -2.92
N ASP A 125 -3.29 3.99 -1.79
CA ASP A 125 -3.62 2.56 -1.66
C ASP A 125 -4.79 2.31 -0.70
N PRO A 126 -6.05 2.51 -1.13
CA PRO A 126 -7.25 2.24 -0.34
C PRO A 126 -7.44 0.76 -0.03
N ASP A 127 -8.41 0.44 0.83
CA ASP A 127 -8.76 -0.96 1.15
C ASP A 127 -9.59 -1.56 0.01
N ASN A 128 -10.66 -0.88 -0.39
CA ASN A 128 -11.63 -1.36 -1.37
C ASN A 128 -11.72 -0.50 -2.66
N GLY A 129 -11.02 0.64 -2.75
CA GLY A 129 -11.09 1.53 -3.91
C GLY A 129 -12.10 2.67 -3.75
N PHE A 130 -13.01 2.86 -4.71
CA PHE A 130 -13.93 4.01 -4.75
C PHE A 130 -15.20 3.85 -3.92
N GLU A 131 -15.72 4.95 -3.39
CA GLU A 131 -16.98 4.98 -2.61
C GLU A 131 -18.14 4.26 -3.32
N VAL A 132 -18.93 3.53 -2.52
CA VAL A 132 -20.14 2.84 -2.98
C VAL A 132 -21.36 3.35 -2.21
N LYS A 133 -22.54 3.34 -2.84
CA LYS A 133 -23.81 3.83 -2.23
C LYS A 133 -24.12 3.23 -0.86
N ALA A 134 -23.73 1.98 -0.62
CA ALA A 134 -23.96 1.28 0.65
C ALA A 134 -23.03 1.74 1.80
N ARG A 135 -21.97 2.49 1.49
CA ARG A 135 -20.94 2.95 2.43
C ARG A 135 -20.64 4.44 2.22
N PRO A 136 -21.62 5.33 2.48
CA PRO A 136 -21.45 6.74 2.21
C PRO A 136 -20.38 7.37 3.11
N TYR A 137 -19.71 8.40 2.59
CA TYR A 137 -18.68 9.17 3.31
C TYR A 137 -19.12 9.56 4.73
N GLY A 138 -18.22 9.41 5.70
CA GLY A 138 -18.48 9.79 7.09
C GLY A 138 -19.19 8.71 7.94
N ARG A 139 -19.55 7.56 7.35
CA ARG A 139 -20.22 6.46 8.05
C ARG A 139 -19.26 5.34 8.41
N LYS A 140 -19.70 4.46 9.32
CA LYS A 140 -18.96 3.28 9.76
C LYS A 140 -18.52 2.42 8.56
N ARG A 141 -17.23 2.07 8.51
CA ARG A 141 -16.54 1.34 7.44
C ARG A 141 -16.46 2.09 6.09
N SER A 142 -16.68 3.41 6.07
CA SER A 142 -16.46 4.22 4.85
C SER A 142 -14.97 4.47 4.60
N SER A 143 -14.12 4.36 5.64
CA SER A 143 -12.66 4.50 5.55
C SER A 143 -11.98 3.53 4.59
N LYS A 144 -12.65 2.44 4.22
CA LYS A 144 -12.17 1.46 3.23
C LYS A 144 -12.11 2.02 1.80
N TYR A 145 -12.81 3.11 1.53
CA TYR A 145 -12.95 3.69 0.21
C TYR A 145 -12.24 5.05 0.14
N VAL A 146 -11.90 5.54 -1.04
CA VAL A 146 -11.40 6.90 -1.32
C VAL A 146 -12.56 7.84 -1.58
#